data_AF-A0A1G1FZR4-F1
#
_entry.id   AF-A0A1G1FZR4-F1
#
_cell.length_a   1.000
_cell.length_b   1.000
_cell.length_c   1.000
_cell.angle_alpha   90.00
_cell.angle_beta   90.00
_cell.angle_gamma   90.00
#
_symmetry.space_group_name_H-M   'P 1'
#
loop_
_entity.id
_entity.type
_entity.pdbx_description
1 polymer ?
#
loop_
_entity_poly.entity_id
_entity_poly.type
_entity_poly.pdbx_seq_one_letter_code
_entity_poly.pdbx_strand_id
1 'polypeptide(L)'
;MSNADFDYDVVDPNASEQIVPVYPVAQWHNGQQALKALGGVQFTGGVVLPEKYLSNGSALPGWTKERITFRSGKEEAALTAQSVGIAPIRTRFRWFVRQGAETAYYPRQAYAMGANMRGHLQVLAAVQGASEPIVITFKGKASQSFEVVLKDFSTKVVQTANRQAPKGKPLPRYAFWMPIAPGPHTKAGGAGHESVVTLPTLGLPADITQEYLRSLYVGRDNLIRFQEWYQEAGAWVDAWEKSGVEHAETAMDREEEPDGGHPLA
;
A
#
# COMPACT_ATOMS: atom_id res chain seq x y z
N MET A 1 -46.32 0.79 -2.11
CA MET A 1 -45.62 1.30 -3.30
C MET A 1 -45.70 0.20 -4.31
N SER A 2 -46.34 0.46 -5.44
CA SER A 2 -46.51 -0.55 -6.49
C SER A 2 -45.38 -0.40 -7.50
N ASN A 3 -45.03 -1.46 -8.23
CA ASN A 3 -44.03 -1.40 -9.30
C ASN A 3 -44.36 -0.39 -10.44
N ALA A 4 -45.56 0.21 -10.43
CA ALA A 4 -45.97 1.22 -11.39
C ALA A 4 -45.51 2.65 -11.03
N ASP A 5 -44.86 2.83 -9.88
CA ASP A 5 -44.41 4.15 -9.40
C ASP A 5 -43.01 4.55 -9.91
N PHE A 6 -42.36 3.72 -10.76
CA PHE A 6 -41.00 3.94 -11.26
C PHE A 6 -40.90 3.68 -12.78
N ASP A 7 -40.31 4.62 -13.53
CA ASP A 7 -40.11 4.56 -14.98
C ASP A 7 -38.90 3.68 -15.35
N TYR A 8 -39.00 2.37 -15.15
CA TYR A 8 -37.93 1.41 -15.48
C TYR A 8 -37.66 1.31 -16.99
N ASP A 9 -38.57 1.77 -17.83
CA ASP A 9 -38.51 1.74 -19.30
C ASP A 9 -37.60 2.81 -19.90
N VAL A 10 -37.25 3.85 -19.14
CA VAL A 10 -36.36 4.94 -19.59
C VAL A 10 -34.94 4.84 -19.03
N VAL A 11 -34.67 3.90 -18.12
CA VAL A 11 -33.33 3.68 -17.58
C VAL A 11 -32.43 3.09 -18.66
N ASP A 12 -31.33 3.77 -18.98
CA ASP A 12 -30.31 3.22 -19.88
C ASP A 12 -29.78 1.91 -19.28
N PRO A 13 -29.88 0.76 -19.97
CA PRO A 13 -29.40 -0.51 -19.46
C PRO A 13 -27.88 -0.53 -19.21
N ASN A 14 -27.14 0.48 -19.71
CA ASN A 14 -25.72 0.67 -19.45
C ASN A 14 -25.42 1.72 -18.36
N ALA A 15 -26.44 2.45 -17.87
CA ALA A 15 -26.32 3.33 -16.72
C ALA A 15 -26.24 2.49 -15.45
N SER A 16 -25.05 1.95 -15.19
CA SER A 16 -24.72 1.34 -13.90
C SER A 16 -23.96 2.34 -13.04
N GLU A 17 -24.40 2.52 -11.80
CA GLU A 17 -23.59 3.19 -10.79
C GLU A 17 -22.34 2.34 -10.57
N GLN A 18 -21.17 2.87 -10.96
CA GLN A 18 -19.92 2.17 -10.80
C GLN A 18 -19.54 2.18 -9.31
N ILE A 19 -19.93 1.14 -8.58
CA ILE A 19 -19.54 0.96 -7.18
C ILE A 19 -18.04 0.69 -7.16
N VAL A 20 -17.25 1.65 -6.67
CA VAL A 20 -15.82 1.47 -6.45
C VAL A 20 -15.64 0.63 -5.19
N PRO A 21 -14.97 -0.55 -5.26
CA PRO A 21 -14.73 -1.35 -4.08
C PRO A 21 -13.95 -0.58 -3.00
N VAL A 22 -14.40 -0.71 -1.75
CA VAL A 22 -13.71 -0.17 -0.57
C VAL A 22 -12.99 -1.31 0.12
N TYR A 23 -11.71 -1.10 0.43
CA TYR A 23 -10.85 -2.09 1.04
C TYR A 23 -10.32 -1.58 2.39
N PRO A 24 -10.02 -2.47 3.35
CA PRO A 24 -9.21 -2.13 4.52
C PRO A 24 -7.90 -1.45 4.11
N VAL A 25 -7.54 -0.35 4.79
CA VAL A 25 -6.35 0.42 4.46
C VAL A 25 -5.33 0.29 5.58
N ALA A 26 -4.19 -0.29 5.26
CA ALA A 26 -2.97 -0.25 6.04
C ALA A 26 -1.99 0.79 5.50
N GLN A 27 -1.01 1.15 6.32
CA GLN A 27 0.02 2.12 5.99
C GLN A 27 1.41 1.58 6.35
N TRP A 28 2.38 1.88 5.49
CA TRP A 28 3.78 1.74 5.83
C TRP A 28 4.20 2.80 6.85
N HIS A 29 4.71 2.35 7.99
CA HIS A 29 5.23 3.20 9.06
C HIS A 29 6.75 3.15 9.08
N ASN A 30 7.38 4.32 9.10
CA ASN A 30 8.83 4.42 9.29
C ASN A 30 9.15 4.36 10.78
N GLY A 31 10.08 3.49 11.16
CA GLY A 31 10.60 3.39 12.51
C GLY A 31 11.32 4.64 12.96
N GLN A 32 11.23 4.93 14.25
CA GLN A 32 11.86 6.09 14.89
C GLN A 32 12.94 5.62 15.85
N GLN A 33 14.20 5.99 15.59
CA GLN A 33 15.35 5.60 16.42
C GLN A 33 15.17 5.98 17.90
N ALA A 34 14.52 7.12 18.17
CA ALA A 34 14.24 7.60 19.52
C ALA A 34 13.32 6.65 20.33
N LEU A 35 12.51 5.85 19.65
CA LEU A 35 11.54 4.93 20.26
C LEU A 35 12.11 3.51 20.46
N LYS A 36 13.45 3.36 20.46
CA LYS A 36 14.13 2.07 20.70
C LYS A 36 13.65 1.34 21.96
N ALA A 37 13.31 2.09 23.01
CA ALA A 37 12.81 1.50 24.25
C ALA A 37 11.41 0.88 24.11
N LEU A 38 10.55 1.41 23.23
CA LEU A 38 9.24 0.84 22.93
C LEU A 38 9.35 -0.41 22.04
N GLY A 39 10.36 -0.46 21.16
CA GLY A 39 10.53 -1.56 20.22
C GLY A 39 9.42 -1.61 19.17
N GLY A 40 9.13 -2.81 18.66
CA GLY A 40 8.04 -3.04 17.70
C GLY A 40 8.12 -2.20 16.42
N VAL A 41 6.96 -1.97 15.79
CA VAL A 41 6.86 -1.17 14.57
C VAL A 41 7.20 0.31 14.80
N GLN A 42 6.97 0.85 16.00
CA GLN A 42 7.35 2.23 16.32
C GLN A 42 8.86 2.46 16.26
N PHE A 43 9.68 1.46 16.63
CA PHE A 43 11.14 1.54 16.49
C PHE A 43 11.62 1.07 15.12
N THR A 44 11.18 -0.10 14.65
CA THR A 44 11.78 -0.71 13.45
C THR A 44 11.13 -0.29 12.14
N GLY A 45 9.91 0.23 12.19
CA GLY A 45 9.03 0.34 11.03
C GLY A 45 8.30 -0.96 10.71
N GLY A 46 7.42 -0.89 9.71
CA GLY A 46 6.58 -2.01 9.30
C GLY A 46 5.24 -1.55 8.73
N VAL A 47 4.24 -2.42 8.83
CA VAL A 47 2.88 -2.15 8.38
C VAL A 47 1.97 -1.94 9.58
N VAL A 48 1.14 -0.90 9.52
CA VAL A 48 0.13 -0.56 10.53
C VAL A 48 -1.24 -0.62 9.88
N LEU A 49 -2.13 -1.43 10.43
CA LEU A 49 -3.52 -1.59 10.01
C LEU A 49 -4.44 -1.13 11.14
N PRO A 50 -5.01 0.08 11.05
CA PRO A 50 -5.91 0.61 12.07
C PRO A 50 -7.11 -0.30 12.33
N GLU A 51 -7.51 -0.46 13.59
CA GLU A 51 -8.62 -1.36 13.97
C GLU A 51 -9.97 -0.93 13.37
N LYS A 52 -10.14 0.34 13.01
CA LYS A 52 -11.36 0.84 12.33
C LYS A 52 -11.64 0.15 10.99
N TYR A 53 -10.61 -0.44 10.37
CA TYR A 53 -10.73 -1.19 9.11
C TYR A 53 -10.92 -2.69 9.32
N LEU A 54 -10.95 -3.14 10.58
CA LEU A 54 -11.11 -4.54 10.93
C LEU A 54 -12.51 -4.80 11.46
N SER A 55 -13.10 -5.91 11.04
CA SER A 55 -14.27 -6.46 11.73
C SER A 55 -13.88 -6.80 13.18
N ASN A 56 -14.70 -6.44 14.16
CA ASN A 56 -14.44 -6.64 15.58
C ASN A 56 -13.90 -8.06 15.87
N GLY A 57 -12.72 -8.13 16.51
CA GLY A 57 -12.11 -9.40 16.92
C GLY A 57 -11.21 -10.08 15.88
N SER A 58 -11.01 -9.48 14.69
CA SER A 58 -10.10 -10.02 13.68
C SER A 58 -8.66 -10.04 14.22
N ALA A 59 -8.07 -11.23 14.25
CA ALA A 59 -6.65 -11.43 14.52
C ALA A 59 -6.00 -11.91 13.22
N LEU A 60 -4.90 -11.28 12.83
CA LEU A 60 -4.11 -11.71 11.68
C LEU A 60 -2.86 -12.44 12.18
N PRO A 61 -2.58 -13.66 11.71
CA PRO A 61 -1.36 -14.39 12.05
C PRO A 61 -0.10 -13.56 11.77
N GLY A 62 0.79 -13.44 12.76
CA GLY A 62 2.03 -12.64 12.64
C GLY A 62 1.85 -11.14 12.86
N TRP A 63 0.64 -10.68 13.19
CA TRP A 63 0.37 -9.30 13.57
C TRP A 63 0.17 -9.16 15.08
N THR A 64 0.58 -8.02 15.63
CA THR A 64 0.45 -7.68 17.04
C THR A 64 -0.56 -6.56 17.21
N LYS A 65 -1.47 -6.70 18.19
CA LYS A 65 -2.35 -5.58 18.58
C LYS A 65 -1.57 -4.63 19.48
N GLU A 66 -1.48 -3.37 19.07
CA GLU A 66 -0.83 -2.34 19.87
C GLU A 66 -1.46 -0.96 19.64
N ARG A 67 -1.19 -0.03 20.56
CA ARG A 67 -1.50 1.40 20.36
C ARG A 67 -0.31 2.05 19.69
N ILE A 68 -0.56 2.65 18.52
CA ILE A 68 0.46 3.39 17.78
C ILE A 68 0.26 4.87 18.03
N THR A 69 1.35 5.53 18.45
CA THR A 69 1.41 6.98 18.54
C THR A 69 1.96 7.52 17.24
N PHE A 70 1.13 8.25 16.50
CA PHE A 70 1.58 8.95 15.30
C PHE A 70 2.36 10.21 15.70
N ARG A 71 3.16 10.75 14.77
CA ARG A 71 3.95 11.96 15.02
C ARG A 71 3.08 13.18 15.38
N SER A 72 1.81 13.19 15.00
CA SER A 72 0.83 14.21 15.44
C SER A 72 0.51 14.15 16.93
N GLY A 73 1.00 13.14 17.65
CA GLY A 73 0.63 12.84 19.04
C GLY A 73 -0.69 12.08 19.15
N LYS A 74 -1.41 11.86 18.04
CA LYS A 74 -2.61 11.03 18.03
C LYS A 74 -2.23 9.58 18.28
N GLU A 75 -2.98 8.92 19.15
CA GLU A 75 -2.90 7.47 19.35
C GLU A 75 -4.08 6.77 18.67
N GLU A 76 -3.83 5.62 18.09
CA GLU A 76 -4.85 4.75 17.51
C GLU A 76 -4.53 3.29 17.82
N ALA A 77 -5.57 2.49 18.06
CA ALA A 77 -5.43 1.04 18.16
C ALA A 77 -5.25 0.44 16.75
N ALA A 78 -4.27 -0.42 16.59
CA ALA A 78 -3.95 -1.03 15.31
C ALA A 78 -3.42 -2.45 15.45
N LEU A 79 -3.58 -3.24 14.39
CA LEU A 79 -2.73 -4.39 14.15
C LEU A 79 -1.45 -3.92 13.47
N THR A 80 -0.31 -4.40 13.94
CA THR A 80 1.00 -4.06 13.35
C THR A 80 1.82 -5.30 13.04
N ALA A 81 2.66 -5.18 12.02
CA ALA A 81 3.58 -6.25 11.66
C ALA A 81 4.89 -5.65 11.13
N GLN A 82 6.01 -6.09 11.70
CA GLN A 82 7.34 -5.70 11.21
C GLN A 82 7.65 -6.37 9.88
N SER A 83 7.17 -7.59 9.66
CA SER A 83 7.33 -8.32 8.40
C SER A 83 5.99 -8.90 7.98
N VAL A 84 5.64 -8.75 6.70
CA VAL A 84 4.39 -9.30 6.14
C VAL A 84 4.68 -9.99 4.81
N GLY A 85 4.05 -11.15 4.60
CA GLY A 85 3.97 -11.75 3.28
C GLY A 85 2.74 -11.26 2.55
N ILE A 86 2.95 -10.66 1.36
CA ILE A 86 1.85 -10.14 0.54
C ILE A 86 1.89 -10.72 -0.87
N ALA A 87 0.75 -10.90 -1.50
CA ALA A 87 0.68 -11.16 -2.94
C ALA A 87 0.15 -9.88 -3.62
N PRO A 88 0.99 -9.10 -4.32
CA PRO A 88 0.54 -7.83 -4.90
C PRO A 88 -0.40 -8.07 -6.08
N ILE A 89 -1.66 -7.64 -5.93
CA ILE A 89 -2.74 -7.83 -6.91
C ILE A 89 -2.72 -6.67 -7.92
N ARG A 90 -2.90 -5.45 -7.42
CA ARG A 90 -2.89 -4.21 -8.21
C ARG A 90 -2.07 -3.13 -7.52
N THR A 91 -1.65 -2.15 -8.29
CA THR A 91 -1.01 -0.94 -7.78
C THR A 91 -1.63 0.28 -8.44
N ARG A 92 -1.73 1.37 -7.70
CA ARG A 92 -2.06 2.69 -8.24
C ARG A 92 -1.13 3.74 -7.65
N PHE A 93 -0.89 4.79 -8.41
CA PHE A 93 0.07 5.83 -8.06
C PHE A 93 -0.49 7.21 -8.39
N ARG A 94 -0.26 8.17 -7.50
CA ARG A 94 -0.46 9.59 -7.75
C ARG A 94 0.62 10.41 -7.06
N TRP A 95 0.81 11.64 -7.52
CA TRP A 95 1.59 12.64 -6.80
C TRP A 95 0.71 13.39 -5.81
N PHE A 96 1.31 13.91 -4.76
CA PHE A 96 0.66 14.87 -3.88
C PHE A 96 1.59 16.02 -3.54
N VAL A 97 1.02 17.20 -3.36
CA VAL A 97 1.70 18.41 -2.87
C VAL A 97 0.94 18.87 -1.63
N ARG A 98 1.68 19.20 -0.57
CA ARG A 98 1.11 19.87 0.60
C ARG A 98 1.34 21.37 0.47
N GLN A 99 0.27 22.15 0.61
CA GLN A 99 0.31 23.62 0.61
C GLN A 99 -0.39 24.08 1.89
N GLY A 100 0.40 24.33 2.95
CA GLY A 100 -0.15 24.55 4.28
C GLY A 100 -0.98 23.35 4.76
N ALA A 101 -2.24 23.59 5.10
CA ALA A 101 -3.18 22.56 5.55
C ALA A 101 -3.78 21.72 4.42
N GLU A 102 -3.66 22.17 3.16
CA GLU A 102 -4.28 21.48 2.03
C GLU A 102 -3.33 20.47 1.39
N THR A 103 -3.90 19.36 0.92
CA THR A 103 -3.20 18.40 0.06
C THR A 103 -3.88 18.33 -1.29
N ALA A 104 -3.14 18.68 -2.34
CA ALA A 104 -3.56 18.52 -3.72
C ALA A 104 -2.98 17.23 -4.30
N TYR A 105 -3.79 16.46 -5.01
CA TYR A 105 -3.37 15.24 -5.70
C TYR A 105 -3.30 15.44 -7.21
N TYR A 106 -2.32 14.79 -7.85
CA TYR A 106 -2.08 14.87 -9.27
C TYR A 106 -1.81 13.49 -9.86
N PRO A 107 -2.25 13.21 -11.11
CA PRO A 107 -1.99 11.93 -11.75
C PRO A 107 -0.50 11.77 -12.07
N ARG A 108 -0.05 10.52 -12.31
CA ARG A 108 1.38 10.18 -12.47
C ARG A 108 2.10 11.02 -13.52
N GLN A 109 1.43 11.30 -14.65
CA GLN A 109 1.96 12.06 -15.79
C GLN A 109 2.12 13.56 -15.52
N ALA A 110 1.50 14.10 -14.47
CA ALA A 110 1.55 15.52 -14.12
C ALA A 110 2.80 15.89 -13.28
N TYR A 111 3.84 15.05 -13.28
CA TYR A 111 5.07 15.34 -12.56
C TYR A 111 5.69 16.65 -13.04
N ALA A 112 5.94 17.56 -12.11
CA ALA A 112 6.63 18.82 -12.37
C ALA A 112 7.90 18.90 -11.51
N MET A 113 9.05 19.04 -12.15
CA MET A 113 10.32 19.22 -11.44
C MET A 113 10.30 20.53 -10.64
N GLY A 114 10.75 20.47 -9.38
CA GLY A 114 10.76 21.63 -8.48
C GLY A 114 9.43 21.92 -7.77
N ALA A 115 8.33 21.24 -8.10
CA ALA A 115 7.02 21.46 -7.48
C ALA A 115 6.82 20.74 -6.13
N ASN A 116 7.91 20.26 -5.50
CA ASN A 116 7.89 19.53 -4.22
C ASN A 116 6.89 18.36 -4.16
N MET A 117 6.57 17.76 -5.31
CA MET A 117 5.66 16.63 -5.43
C MET A 117 6.23 15.39 -4.76
N ARG A 118 5.42 14.72 -3.93
CA ARG A 118 5.76 13.47 -3.25
C ARG A 118 4.92 12.33 -3.82
N GLY A 119 5.52 11.15 -3.91
CA GLY A 119 4.83 9.97 -4.42
C GLY A 119 3.84 9.40 -3.41
N HIS A 120 2.67 8.98 -3.88
CA HIS A 120 1.67 8.24 -3.13
C HIS A 120 1.36 6.97 -3.92
N LEU A 121 1.88 5.85 -3.43
CA LEU A 121 1.68 4.54 -4.02
C LEU A 121 0.77 3.72 -3.11
N GLN A 122 -0.21 3.07 -3.70
CA GLN A 122 -1.02 2.07 -3.03
C GLN A 122 -0.88 0.74 -3.75
N VAL A 123 -0.75 -0.32 -2.97
CA VAL A 123 -0.83 -1.71 -3.46
C VAL A 123 -2.07 -2.35 -2.85
N LEU A 124 -2.97 -2.85 -3.69
CA LEU A 124 -3.99 -3.80 -3.27
C LEU A 124 -3.32 -5.16 -3.24
N ALA A 125 -3.33 -5.81 -2.08
CA ALA A 125 -2.61 -7.06 -1.87
C ALA A 125 -3.44 -8.06 -1.10
N ALA A 126 -3.29 -9.33 -1.44
CA ALA A 126 -3.60 -10.38 -0.47
C ALA A 126 -2.52 -10.34 0.62
N VAL A 127 -2.93 -10.43 1.88
CA VAL A 127 -2.03 -10.49 3.03
C VAL A 127 -2.13 -11.88 3.64
N GLN A 128 -0.99 -12.51 3.94
CA GLN A 128 -1.01 -13.84 4.57
C GLN A 128 -1.86 -13.85 5.84
N GLY A 129 -2.82 -14.78 5.89
CA GLY A 129 -3.76 -14.93 7.00
C GLY A 129 -4.98 -13.99 6.96
N ALA A 130 -5.04 -13.03 6.04
CA ALA A 130 -6.24 -12.21 5.83
C ALA A 130 -7.21 -12.91 4.86
N SER A 131 -8.51 -12.79 5.13
CA SER A 131 -9.57 -13.32 4.27
C SER A 131 -9.90 -12.40 3.09
N GLU A 132 -9.56 -11.13 3.18
CA GLU A 132 -9.89 -10.07 2.21
C GLU A 132 -8.62 -9.32 1.80
N PRO A 133 -8.61 -8.69 0.61
CA PRO A 133 -7.45 -7.93 0.18
C PRO A 133 -7.36 -6.62 0.95
N ILE A 134 -6.13 -6.20 1.24
CA ILE A 134 -5.81 -5.01 2.02
C ILE A 134 -5.03 -4.06 1.12
N VAL A 135 -5.38 -2.77 1.18
CA VAL A 135 -4.58 -1.72 0.54
C VAL A 135 -3.46 -1.32 1.48
N ILE A 136 -2.21 -1.45 1.05
CA ILE A 136 -1.06 -0.93 1.79
C ILE A 136 -0.60 0.36 1.13
N THR A 137 -0.56 1.43 1.91
CA THR A 137 -0.20 2.78 1.46
C THR A 137 1.26 3.10 1.75
N PHE A 138 1.96 3.62 0.74
CA PHE A 138 3.33 4.12 0.84
C PHE A 138 3.39 5.56 0.34
N LYS A 139 4.00 6.46 1.12
CA LYS A 139 4.15 7.89 0.78
C LYS A 139 5.63 8.30 0.73
N GLY A 140 5.94 9.31 -0.07
CA GLY A 140 7.25 9.93 -0.15
C GLY A 140 8.36 8.94 -0.53
N LYS A 141 9.41 8.82 0.29
CA LYS A 141 10.53 7.92 0.00
C LYS A 141 10.17 6.44 0.11
N ALA A 142 9.20 6.09 0.96
CA ALA A 142 8.71 4.72 1.04
C ALA A 142 8.03 4.27 -0.25
N SER A 143 7.32 5.17 -0.95
CA SER A 143 6.68 4.86 -2.23
C SER A 143 7.73 4.55 -3.31
N GLN A 144 8.78 5.38 -3.40
CA GLN A 144 9.88 5.19 -4.34
C GLN A 144 10.62 3.86 -4.07
N SER A 145 10.92 3.57 -2.81
CA SER A 145 11.57 2.31 -2.42
C SER A 145 10.69 1.10 -2.73
N PHE A 146 9.38 1.20 -2.51
CA PHE A 146 8.48 0.08 -2.77
C PHE A 146 8.33 -0.22 -4.27
N GLU A 147 8.39 0.78 -5.15
CA GLU A 147 8.44 0.52 -6.60
C GLU A 147 9.69 -0.28 -7.00
N VAL A 148 10.84 0.02 -6.40
CA VAL A 148 12.08 -0.75 -6.59
C VAL A 148 11.90 -2.18 -6.08
N VAL A 149 11.34 -2.35 -4.88
CA VAL A 149 10.98 -3.66 -4.32
C VAL A 149 10.07 -4.47 -5.25
N LEU A 150 9.03 -3.86 -5.81
CA LEU A 150 8.13 -4.53 -6.76
C LEU A 150 8.86 -4.97 -8.04
N LYS A 151 9.77 -4.14 -8.56
CA LYS A 151 10.58 -4.44 -9.74
C LYS A 151 11.56 -5.59 -9.46
N ASP A 152 12.24 -5.54 -8.32
CA ASP A 152 13.18 -6.57 -7.89
C ASP A 152 12.49 -7.91 -7.70
N PHE A 153 11.33 -7.93 -7.04
CA PHE A 153 10.53 -9.15 -6.88
C PHE A 153 10.08 -9.71 -8.23
N SER A 154 9.60 -8.84 -9.12
CA SER A 154 9.20 -9.25 -10.48
C SER A 154 10.37 -9.87 -11.25
N THR A 155 11.58 -9.35 -11.09
CA THR A 155 12.78 -9.83 -11.78
C THR A 155 13.32 -11.11 -11.17
N LYS A 156 13.47 -11.16 -9.83
CA LYS A 156 14.11 -12.28 -9.13
C LYS A 156 13.20 -13.49 -8.97
N VAL A 157 11.90 -13.26 -8.74
CA VAL A 157 10.92 -14.34 -8.46
C VAL A 157 10.06 -14.62 -9.68
N VAL A 158 9.29 -13.62 -10.12
CA VAL A 158 8.24 -13.84 -11.14
C VAL A 158 8.85 -14.22 -12.50
N GLN A 159 9.86 -13.49 -12.98
CA GLN A 159 10.52 -13.82 -14.25
C GLN A 159 11.25 -15.16 -14.16
N THR A 160 11.93 -15.46 -13.05
CA THR A 160 12.63 -16.73 -12.85
C THR A 160 11.67 -17.91 -12.91
N ALA A 161 10.54 -17.83 -12.19
CA ALA A 161 9.51 -18.87 -12.23
C ALA A 161 8.89 -19.04 -13.62
N ASN A 162 8.81 -17.96 -14.41
CA ASN A 162 8.24 -17.98 -15.75
C ASN A 162 9.19 -18.41 -16.87
N ARG A 163 10.48 -18.68 -16.59
CA ARG A 163 11.43 -19.16 -17.62
C ARG A 163 10.98 -20.46 -18.29
N GLN A 164 10.23 -21.29 -17.57
CA GLN A 164 9.71 -22.57 -18.05
C GLN A 164 8.18 -22.56 -18.20
N ALA A 165 7.54 -21.39 -18.13
CA ALA A 165 6.09 -21.31 -18.23
C ALA A 165 5.63 -21.70 -19.64
N PRO A 166 4.48 -22.40 -19.77
CA PRO A 166 3.86 -22.64 -21.07
C PRO A 166 3.61 -21.32 -21.80
N LYS A 167 3.79 -21.34 -23.13
CA LYS A 167 3.56 -20.16 -23.97
C LYS A 167 2.15 -19.59 -23.74
N GLY A 168 2.06 -18.29 -23.47
CA GLY A 168 0.79 -17.59 -23.25
C GLY A 168 0.17 -17.78 -21.87
N LYS A 169 0.83 -18.49 -20.93
CA LYS A 169 0.34 -18.69 -19.57
C LYS A 169 1.38 -18.33 -18.50
N PRO A 170 1.97 -17.12 -18.54
CA PRO A 170 2.88 -16.69 -17.48
C PRO A 170 2.14 -16.52 -16.16
N LEU A 171 2.77 -16.91 -15.06
CA LEU A 171 2.30 -16.64 -13.72
C LEU A 171 2.44 -15.14 -13.41
N PRO A 172 1.37 -14.46 -12.96
CA PRO A 172 1.40 -13.06 -12.58
C PRO A 172 2.08 -12.84 -11.23
N ARG A 173 2.33 -11.58 -10.85
CA ARG A 173 2.99 -11.23 -9.57
C ARG A 173 2.24 -11.77 -8.35
N TYR A 174 0.90 -11.71 -8.36
CA TYR A 174 0.08 -12.24 -7.27
C TYR A 174 0.09 -13.77 -7.16
N ALA A 175 0.76 -14.50 -8.07
CA ALA A 175 0.96 -15.94 -7.91
C ALA A 175 2.01 -16.29 -6.84
N PHE A 176 2.71 -15.29 -6.28
CA PHE A 176 3.78 -15.49 -5.33
C PHE A 176 3.63 -14.57 -4.10
N TRP A 177 3.88 -15.12 -2.92
CA TRP A 177 4.08 -14.37 -1.69
C TRP A 177 5.39 -13.56 -1.79
N MET A 178 5.29 -12.28 -1.49
CA MET A 178 6.35 -11.29 -1.47
C MET A 178 6.59 -10.87 -0.02
N PRO A 179 7.66 -11.35 0.63
CA PRO A 179 7.99 -10.94 1.99
C PRO A 179 8.55 -9.52 1.97
N ILE A 180 7.90 -8.62 2.71
CA ILE A 180 8.34 -7.24 2.89
C ILE A 180 8.61 -6.94 4.36
N ALA A 181 9.70 -6.22 4.61
CA ALA A 181 10.17 -5.86 5.95
C ALA A 181 10.90 -4.51 5.92
N PRO A 182 10.99 -3.78 7.04
CA PRO A 182 11.73 -2.54 7.10
C PRO A 182 13.22 -2.83 6.95
N GLY A 183 13.88 -2.02 6.14
CA GLY A 183 15.33 -1.94 6.08
C GLY A 183 15.91 -1.23 7.31
N PRO A 184 17.24 -1.11 7.37
CA PRO A 184 17.89 -0.37 8.44
C PRO A 184 17.47 1.10 8.45
N HIS A 185 17.62 1.74 9.60
CA HIS A 185 17.47 3.18 9.70
C HIS A 185 18.50 3.89 8.81
N THR A 186 18.02 4.71 7.89
CA THR A 186 18.85 5.44 6.94
C THR A 186 18.35 6.87 6.82
N LYS A 187 19.25 7.81 6.52
CA LYS A 187 18.84 9.19 6.21
C LYS A 187 18.33 9.24 4.77
N ALA A 188 17.16 9.85 4.58
CA ALA A 188 16.60 10.10 3.26
C ALA A 188 16.03 11.52 3.17
N GLY A 189 16.27 12.18 2.04
CA GLY A 189 15.84 13.57 1.80
C GLY A 189 16.85 14.31 0.92
N GLY A 190 16.52 15.55 0.56
CA GLY A 190 17.51 16.47 0.00
C GLY A 190 18.36 17.09 1.12
N ALA A 191 19.52 17.65 0.77
CA ALA A 191 20.37 18.36 1.73
C ALA A 191 19.54 19.43 2.49
N GLY A 192 19.63 19.44 3.82
CA GLY A 192 18.85 20.33 4.69
C GLY A 192 17.42 19.86 5.03
N HIS A 193 16.91 18.81 4.38
CA HIS A 193 15.58 18.24 4.62
C HIS A 193 15.61 16.72 4.80
N GLU A 194 16.68 16.22 5.42
CA GLU A 194 16.87 14.79 5.68
C GLU A 194 15.99 14.33 6.85
N SER A 195 15.40 13.14 6.72
CA SER A 195 14.73 12.44 7.81
C SER A 195 15.27 11.02 7.92
N VAL A 196 15.34 10.50 9.15
CA VAL A 196 15.67 9.08 9.36
C VAL A 196 14.42 8.26 9.04
N VAL A 197 14.57 7.26 8.18
CA VAL A 197 13.50 6.40 7.68
C VAL A 197 13.92 4.93 7.69
N THR A 198 12.94 4.03 7.68
CA THR A 198 13.13 2.58 7.53
C THR A 198 12.35 2.13 6.30
N LEU A 199 13.01 2.18 5.14
CA LEU A 199 12.36 1.94 3.85
C LEU A 199 11.96 0.46 3.68
N PRO A 200 10.89 0.15 2.94
CA PRO A 200 10.52 -1.23 2.66
C PRO A 200 11.62 -1.93 1.85
N THR A 201 11.91 -3.17 2.23
CA THR A 201 12.89 -4.06 1.61
C THR A 201 12.28 -5.45 1.38
N LEU A 202 12.91 -6.22 0.49
CA LEU A 202 12.52 -7.61 0.23
C LEU A 202 13.26 -8.58 1.15
N GLY A 203 12.52 -9.44 1.83
CA GLY A 203 13.06 -10.55 2.61
C GLY A 203 13.42 -11.77 1.75
N LEU A 204 14.25 -11.59 0.71
CA LEU A 204 14.70 -12.67 -0.16
C LEU A 204 16.09 -13.17 0.26
N PRO A 205 16.38 -14.49 0.15
CA PRO A 205 17.73 -15.01 0.30
C PRO A 205 18.63 -14.51 -0.84
N ALA A 206 19.95 -14.62 -0.64
CA ALA A 206 20.93 -14.27 -1.67
C ALA A 206 20.76 -15.11 -2.93
N ASP A 207 20.52 -16.42 -2.76
CA ASP A 207 20.31 -17.37 -3.84
C ASP A 207 18.85 -17.85 -3.88
N ILE A 208 18.22 -17.73 -5.05
CA ILE A 208 16.83 -18.12 -5.28
C ILE A 208 16.81 -19.52 -5.90
N THR A 209 16.65 -20.54 -5.06
CA THR A 209 16.52 -21.94 -5.51
C THR A 209 15.11 -22.23 -6.04
N GLN A 210 14.96 -23.34 -6.77
CA GLN A 210 13.65 -23.78 -7.24
C GLN A 210 12.71 -24.15 -6.08
N GLU A 211 13.24 -24.77 -5.03
CA GLU A 211 12.52 -25.10 -3.80
C GLU A 211 12.00 -23.83 -3.13
N TYR A 212 12.84 -22.79 -3.06
CA TYR A 212 12.43 -21.51 -2.49
C TYR A 212 11.34 -20.84 -3.34
N LEU A 213 11.48 -20.82 -4.67
CA LEU A 213 10.42 -20.31 -5.56
C LEU A 213 9.09 -21.04 -5.37
N ARG A 214 9.11 -22.37 -5.21
CA ARG A 214 7.90 -23.16 -4.91
C ARG A 214 7.31 -22.80 -3.56
N SER A 215 8.15 -22.53 -2.55
CA SER A 215 7.67 -22.09 -1.22
C SER A 215 6.97 -20.73 -1.24
N LEU A 216 7.32 -19.86 -2.21
CA LEU A 216 6.64 -18.59 -2.41
C LEU A 216 5.33 -18.73 -3.18
N TYR A 217 5.08 -19.83 -3.89
CA TYR A 217 3.85 -19.99 -4.66
C TYR A 217 2.62 -19.97 -3.75
N VAL A 218 1.63 -19.15 -4.10
CA VAL A 218 0.45 -18.92 -3.23
C VAL A 218 -0.47 -20.13 -3.10
N GLY A 219 -0.32 -21.12 -4.00
CA GLY A 219 -1.23 -22.26 -4.11
C GLY A 219 -2.35 -22.00 -5.11
N ARG A 220 -2.98 -23.08 -5.60
CA ARG A 220 -3.99 -23.02 -6.66
C ARG A 220 -5.22 -22.19 -6.26
N ASP A 221 -5.77 -22.44 -5.07
CA ASP A 221 -7.02 -21.82 -4.65
C ASP A 221 -6.86 -20.32 -4.44
N ASN A 222 -5.74 -19.92 -3.82
CA ASN A 222 -5.35 -18.52 -3.70
C ASN A 222 -5.12 -17.87 -5.08
N LEU A 223 -4.47 -18.56 -6.01
CA LEU A 223 -4.26 -18.00 -7.36
C LEU A 223 -5.59 -17.70 -8.06
N ILE A 224 -6.56 -18.60 -7.99
CA ILE A 224 -7.91 -18.40 -8.55
C ILE A 224 -8.57 -17.19 -7.90
N ARG A 225 -8.60 -17.15 -6.56
CA ARG A 225 -9.21 -16.05 -5.81
C ARG A 225 -8.54 -14.70 -6.10
N PHE A 226 -7.21 -14.66 -6.17
CA PHE A 226 -6.49 -13.41 -6.41
C PHE A 226 -6.67 -12.93 -7.85
N GLN A 227 -6.92 -13.84 -8.79
CA GLN A 227 -7.30 -13.48 -10.15
C GLN A 227 -8.68 -12.82 -10.21
N GLU A 228 -9.65 -13.27 -9.41
CA GLU A 228 -10.96 -12.63 -9.29
C GLU A 228 -10.82 -11.20 -8.74
N TRP A 229 -10.11 -11.05 -7.61
CA TRP A 229 -9.80 -9.73 -7.04
C TRP A 229 -9.06 -8.80 -8.01
N TYR A 230 -8.19 -9.35 -8.86
CA TYR A 230 -7.48 -8.58 -9.88
C TYR A 230 -8.43 -7.97 -10.94
N GLN A 231 -9.50 -8.69 -11.29
CA GLN A 231 -10.52 -8.18 -12.23
C GLN A 231 -11.43 -7.16 -11.55
N GLU A 232 -11.92 -7.47 -10.34
CA GLU A 232 -12.82 -6.60 -9.57
C GLU A 232 -12.18 -5.24 -9.24
N ALA A 233 -10.88 -5.22 -8.96
CA ALA A 233 -10.15 -4.01 -8.61
C ALA A 233 -9.91 -3.04 -9.79
N GLY A 234 -10.43 -3.30 -10.99
CA GLY A 234 -10.28 -2.43 -12.16
C GLY A 234 -10.73 -0.99 -11.88
N ALA A 235 -11.96 -0.83 -11.39
CA ALA A 235 -12.52 0.49 -11.03
C ALA A 235 -11.68 1.22 -9.96
N TRP A 236 -11.09 0.47 -9.03
CA TRP A 236 -10.25 1.03 -7.97
C TRP A 236 -8.93 1.61 -8.50
N VAL A 237 -8.34 0.99 -9.53
CA VAL A 237 -7.14 1.55 -10.19
C VAL A 237 -7.49 2.82 -10.95
N ASP A 238 -8.54 2.76 -11.78
CA ASP A 238 -9.01 3.86 -12.63
C ASP A 238 -9.39 5.11 -11.83
N ALA A 239 -9.86 4.93 -10.59
CA ALA A 239 -10.27 6.02 -9.71
C ALA A 239 -9.16 7.05 -9.42
N TRP A 240 -7.87 6.73 -9.62
CA TRP A 240 -6.77 7.69 -9.49
C TRP A 240 -6.26 8.24 -10.83
N GLU A 241 -6.72 7.68 -11.95
CA GLU A 241 -6.34 8.13 -13.29
C GLU A 241 -7.32 9.18 -13.84
N LYS A 242 -8.59 9.08 -13.44
CA LYS A 242 -9.69 9.93 -13.92
C LYS A 242 -9.87 11.23 -13.12
N SER A 243 -9.23 11.35 -11.96
CA SER A 243 -9.33 12.52 -11.09
C SER A 243 -8.47 13.68 -11.60
N GLY A 244 -9.09 14.84 -11.82
CA GLY A 244 -8.40 16.13 -11.92
C GLY A 244 -7.70 16.50 -10.60
N VAL A 245 -7.33 17.78 -10.44
CA VAL A 245 -6.79 18.26 -9.15
C VAL A 245 -7.86 18.07 -8.08
N GLU A 246 -7.70 17.03 -7.26
CA GLU A 246 -8.53 16.82 -6.08
C GLU A 246 -7.94 17.67 -4.95
N HIS A 247 -8.68 18.69 -4.55
CA HIS A 247 -8.48 19.33 -3.26
C HIS A 247 -9.23 18.48 -2.23
N ALA A 248 -8.51 17.91 -1.28
CA ALA A 248 -9.16 17.32 -0.12
C ALA A 248 -9.73 18.46 0.75
N GLU A 249 -11.02 18.79 0.60
CA GLU A 249 -11.73 19.57 1.61
C GLU A 249 -11.71 18.79 2.93
N THR A 250 -11.65 19.55 4.03
CA THR A 250 -11.25 19.14 5.38
C THR A 250 -12.06 17.96 5.95
N ALA A 251 -11.77 16.74 5.51
CA ALA A 251 -12.23 15.51 6.14
C ALA A 251 -11.06 14.91 6.94
N MET A 252 -10.89 15.43 8.16
CA MET A 252 -10.45 14.70 9.36
C MET A 252 -9.25 13.73 9.29
N ASP A 253 -8.31 13.87 8.36
CA ASP A 253 -7.00 13.22 8.39
C ASP A 253 -5.93 14.26 8.78
N ARG A 254 -5.94 14.66 10.06
CA ARG A 254 -4.78 15.34 10.68
C ARG A 254 -3.66 14.33 10.83
N GLU A 255 -2.84 14.20 9.79
CA GLU A 255 -1.52 13.59 9.87
C GLU A 255 -0.49 14.48 9.17
N GLU A 256 -0.02 15.47 9.93
CA GLU A 256 1.16 16.26 9.58
C GLU A 256 2.42 15.40 9.74
N GLU A 257 3.21 15.34 8.67
CA GLU A 257 4.57 14.84 8.63
C GLU A 257 5.40 15.94 7.96
N PRO A 258 6.66 16.11 8.37
CA PRO A 258 7.26 17.37 8.77
C PRO A 258 7.34 18.40 7.64
N ASP A 259 6.90 19.62 7.97
CA ASP A 259 7.57 20.81 7.49
C ASP A 259 8.98 20.84 8.09
N GLY A 260 9.97 21.18 7.28
CA GLY A 260 11.38 21.20 7.66
C GLY A 260 11.66 22.37 8.59
N GLY A 261 11.23 22.24 9.85
CA GLY A 261 11.37 23.26 10.88
C GLY A 261 12.77 23.86 10.87
N HIS A 262 12.83 25.12 10.46
CA HIS A 262 13.95 26.02 10.73
C HIS A 262 14.22 26.03 12.23
N PRO A 263 15.46 25.81 12.70
CA PRO A 263 15.85 26.32 13.99
C PRO A 263 15.93 27.85 13.87
N LEU A 264 15.01 28.54 14.54
CA LEU A 264 15.29 29.90 15.01
C LEU A 264 16.27 29.78 16.18
N ALA A 265 17.56 29.96 15.89
CA ALA A 265 18.58 30.56 16.75
C ALA A 265 19.84 30.80 15.91
#